data_AF-A0A699WYW7-F1
#
_entry.id   AF-A0A699WYW7-F1
#
_cell.length_a   1.000
_cell.length_b   1.000
_cell.length_c   1.000
_cell.angle_alpha   90.00
_cell.angle_beta   90.00
_cell.angle_gamma   90.00
#
_symmetry.space_group_name_H-M   'P 1'
#
loop_
_entity.id
_entity.type
_entity.pdbx_description
1 polymer ?
#
loop_
_entity_poly.entity_id
_entity_poly.type
_entity_poly.pdbx_seq_one_letter_code
_entity_poly.pdbx_strand_id
1 'polypeptide(L)'
;VARMEAIRIFLAYDAHKGFTVYQMDVKTAFLHGSLIEDVYMYQPKGFIDADYPSHVFKLKKALYGLKQALRAWYDELSIFLLQNGFSKGTIDLTLFNRRFDDDILV
;
A
#
# COMPACT_ATOMS: atom_id res chain seq x y z
N VAL A 1 3.68 -7.90 5.38
CA VAL A 1 4.33 -8.79 4.39
C VAL A 1 3.48 -10.04 4.31
N ALA A 2 3.15 -10.49 3.09
CA ALA A 2 2.29 -11.66 2.91
C ALA A 2 2.98 -12.95 3.36
N ARG A 3 2.17 -13.89 3.84
CA ARG A 3 2.63 -15.20 4.28
C ARG A 3 2.97 -16.09 3.08
N MET A 4 4.07 -16.83 3.19
CA MET A 4 4.49 -17.74 2.13
C MET A 4 3.45 -18.84 1.87
N GLU A 5 2.74 -19.29 2.90
CA GLU A 5 1.66 -20.28 2.74
C GLU A 5 0.50 -19.73 1.90
N ALA A 6 0.13 -18.46 2.11
CA ALA A 6 -0.94 -17.81 1.35
C ALA A 6 -0.56 -17.68 -0.13
N ILE A 7 0.68 -17.28 -0.42
CA ILE A 7 1.19 -17.18 -1.80
C ILE A 7 1.17 -18.55 -2.49
N ARG A 8 1.61 -19.61 -1.81
CA ARG A 8 1.62 -20.98 -2.38
C ARG A 8 0.22 -21.50 -2.66
N ILE A 9 -0.72 -21.28 -1.74
CA ILE A 9 -2.12 -21.71 -1.92
C ILE A 9 -2.77 -20.96 -3.08
N PHE A 10 -2.56 -19.64 -3.17
CA PHE A 10 -3.02 -18.81 -4.29
C PHE A 10 -2.52 -19.37 -5.63
N LEU A 11 -1.20 -19.51 -5.80
CA LEU A 11 -0.61 -20.02 -7.05
C LEU A 11 -1.07 -21.44 -7.40
N ALA A 12 -1.24 -22.32 -6.40
CA ALA A 12 -1.72 -23.68 -6.62
C ALA A 12 -3.20 -23.69 -7.08
N TYR A 13 -4.04 -22.81 -6.52
CA TYR A 13 -5.42 -22.66 -6.92
C TYR A 13 -5.53 -22.10 -8.34
N ASP A 14 -4.74 -21.07 -8.67
CA ASP A 14 -4.71 -20.49 -10.02
C ASP A 14 -4.32 -21.54 -11.07
N ALA A 15 -3.28 -22.33 -10.78
CA ALA A 15 -2.84 -23.41 -11.65
C ALA A 15 -3.93 -24.49 -11.83
N HIS A 16 -4.67 -24.82 -10.77
CA HIS A 16 -5.77 -25.78 -10.84
C HIS A 16 -6.96 -25.26 -11.65
N LYS A 17 -7.28 -23.97 -11.54
CA LYS A 17 -8.38 -23.31 -12.26
C LYS A 17 -8.01 -22.83 -13.67
N GLY A 18 -6.72 -22.89 -14.03
CA GLY A 18 -6.22 -22.37 -15.31
C GLY A 18 -6.24 -20.84 -15.38
N PHE A 19 -6.17 -20.16 -14.23
CA PHE A 19 -6.16 -18.70 -14.18
C PHE A 19 -4.81 -18.13 -14.59
N THR A 20 -4.84 -16.92 -15.16
CA THR A 20 -3.63 -16.15 -15.47
C THR A 20 -3.32 -15.22 -14.31
N VAL A 21 -2.10 -15.32 -13.77
CA VAL A 21 -1.63 -14.46 -12.68
C VAL A 21 -0.95 -13.23 -13.26
N TYR A 22 -1.32 -12.06 -12.75
CA TYR A 22 -0.68 -10.78 -13.08
C TYR A 22 0.11 -10.26 -11.89
N GLN A 23 1.31 -9.76 -12.16
CA GLN A 23 2.14 -9.09 -11.17
C GLN A 23 2.25 -7.60 -11.52
N MET A 24 2.09 -6.74 -10.51
CA MET A 24 2.31 -5.30 -10.63
C MET A 24 3.22 -4.83 -9.50
N ASP A 25 4.13 -3.91 -9.83
CA ASP A 25 4.89 -3.12 -8.87
C ASP A 25 4.44 -1.66 -8.94
N VAL A 26 4.09 -1.09 -7.79
CA VAL A 26 3.54 0.26 -7.70
C VAL A 26 4.67 1.26 -7.55
N LYS A 27 4.87 2.10 -8.57
CA LYS A 27 5.86 3.17 -8.52
C LYS A 27 5.56 4.13 -7.38
N THR A 28 6.58 4.45 -6.59
CA THR A 28 6.50 5.42 -5.49
C THR A 28 5.35 5.16 -4.51
N ALA A 29 5.05 3.90 -4.21
CA ALA A 29 3.92 3.47 -3.38
C ALA A 29 3.71 4.31 -2.11
N PHE A 30 4.78 4.65 -1.39
CA PHE A 30 4.69 5.44 -0.14
C PHE A 30 4.16 6.86 -0.35
N LEU A 31 4.43 7.49 -1.49
CA LEU A 31 3.93 8.83 -1.79
C LEU A 31 2.40 8.87 -1.97
N HIS A 32 1.76 7.72 -2.17
CA HIS A 32 0.31 7.62 -2.21
C HIS A 32 -0.29 7.59 -0.80
N GLY A 33 0.43 7.03 0.19
CA GLY A 33 -0.01 6.90 1.57
C GLY A 33 -0.12 8.24 2.29
N SER A 34 -1.30 8.55 2.80
CA SER A 34 -1.56 9.76 3.57
C SER A 34 -1.06 9.63 5.01
N LEU A 35 -0.40 10.66 5.54
CA LEU A 35 0.05 10.68 6.93
C LEU A 35 -1.08 11.16 7.85
N ILE A 36 -1.38 10.36 8.88
CA ILE A 36 -2.36 10.73 9.92
C ILE A 36 -1.73 11.66 10.95
N GLU A 37 -0.45 11.43 11.25
CA GLU A 37 0.32 12.21 12.22
C GLU A 37 1.08 13.36 11.56
N ASP A 38 1.36 14.38 12.37
CA ASP A 38 2.12 15.55 11.94
C ASP A 38 3.61 15.23 11.89
N VAL A 39 4.12 15.03 10.68
CA VAL A 39 5.55 14.80 10.43
C VAL A 39 6.13 16.03 9.75
N TYR A 40 7.26 16.49 10.27
CA TYR A 40 7.99 17.63 9.74
C TYR A 40 9.38 17.22 9.25
N MET A 41 9.88 17.94 8.25
CA MET A 41 11.16 17.70 7.60
C MET A 41 11.88 19.04 7.42
N TYR A 42 13.20 19.06 7.66
CA TYR A 42 14.02 20.21 7.30
C TYR A 42 13.94 20.49 5.80
N GLN A 43 13.98 21.77 5.44
CA GLN A 43 13.96 22.17 4.04
C GLN A 43 15.15 21.53 3.30
N PRO A 44 14.90 20.72 2.25
CA PRO A 44 15.96 20.07 1.52
C PRO A 44 16.80 21.11 0.78
N LYS A 45 18.08 20.81 0.61
CA LYS A 45 19.01 21.68 -0.12
C LYS A 45 18.44 21.97 -1.52
N GLY A 46 18.37 23.26 -1.87
CA GLY A 46 17.79 23.73 -3.14
C GLY A 46 16.30 24.06 -3.10
N PHE A 47 15.61 23.81 -1.97
CA PHE A 47 14.21 24.14 -1.75
C PHE A 47 14.02 25.02 -0.50
N ILE A 48 15.08 25.66 -0.02
CA ILE A 48 15.02 26.56 1.12
C ILE A 48 14.28 27.83 0.68
N ASP A 49 13.21 28.16 1.40
CA ASP A 49 12.46 29.39 1.24
C ASP A 49 13.31 30.59 1.68
N ALA A 50 13.44 31.59 0.81
CA ALA A 50 14.26 32.77 1.05
C ALA A 50 13.67 33.70 2.12
N ASP A 51 12.33 33.76 2.19
CA ASP A 51 11.61 34.59 3.16
C ASP A 51 11.52 33.87 4.52
N TYR A 52 11.53 32.53 4.50
CA TYR A 52 11.39 31.69 5.70
C TYR A 52 12.46 30.60 5.81
N PRO A 53 13.75 30.96 5.93
CA PRO A 53 14.85 29.99 5.88
C PRO A 53 14.90 29.03 7.08
N SER A 54 14.31 29.40 8.22
CA SER A 54 14.27 28.59 9.44
C SER A 54 13.04 27.67 9.55
N HIS A 55 12.09 27.77 8.62
CA HIS A 55 10.90 26.93 8.63
C HIS A 55 11.22 25.48 8.27
N VAL A 56 10.25 24.60 8.56
CA VAL A 56 10.27 23.18 8.21
C VAL A 56 9.04 22.86 7.37
N PHE A 57 9.14 21.83 6.53
CA PHE A 57 8.01 21.37 5.73
C PHE A 57 7.19 20.35 6.50
N LYS A 58 5.87 20.53 6.53
CA LYS A 58 4.92 19.52 6.97
C LYS A 58 4.67 18.53 5.84
N LEU A 59 4.94 17.25 6.09
CA LEU A 59 4.71 16.20 5.12
C LEU A 59 3.22 15.85 5.07
N LYS A 60 2.64 15.91 3.87
CA LYS A 60 1.24 15.47 3.63
C LYS A 60 1.14 13.99 3.25
N LYS A 61 2.23 13.44 2.68
CA LYS A 61 2.35 12.07 2.18
C LYS A 61 3.55 11.40 2.80
N ALA A 62 3.50 10.08 2.90
CA ALA A 62 4.60 9.33 3.48
C ALA A 62 5.81 9.30 2.53
N LEU A 63 7.00 9.49 3.09
CA LEU A 63 8.26 9.37 2.38
C LEU A 63 8.97 8.06 2.73
N TYR A 64 9.87 7.63 1.85
CA TYR A 64 10.75 6.50 2.15
C TYR A 64 11.58 6.76 3.41
N GLY A 65 11.78 5.72 4.23
CA GLY A 65 12.52 5.82 5.50
C GLY A 65 11.70 6.26 6.70
N LEU A 66 10.46 6.74 6.50
CA LEU A 66 9.54 6.94 7.63
C LEU A 66 9.05 5.59 8.15
N LYS A 67 9.05 5.41 9.48
CA LYS A 67 8.62 4.17 10.13
C LYS A 67 7.16 3.81 9.79
N GLN A 68 6.33 4.82 9.61
CA GLN A 68 4.91 4.73 9.32
C GLN A 68 4.58 4.62 7.82
N ALA A 69 5.57 4.77 6.92
CA ALA A 69 5.29 4.81 5.48
C ALA A 69 4.61 3.55 4.93
N LEU A 70 5.07 2.38 5.39
CA LEU A 70 4.49 1.09 5.03
C LEU A 70 3.01 1.01 5.47
N ARG A 71 2.69 1.53 6.66
CA ARG A 71 1.33 1.52 7.19
C ARG A 71 0.43 2.48 6.42
N ALA A 72 0.89 3.72 6.21
CA ALA A 72 0.15 4.72 5.44
C ALA A 72 -0.18 4.22 4.03
N TRP A 73 0.76 3.55 3.36
CA TRP A 73 0.51 2.91 2.07
C TRP A 73 -0.51 1.77 2.17
N TYR A 74 -0.34 0.86 3.12
CA TYR A 74 -1.25 -0.28 3.29
C TYR A 74 -2.69 0.17 3.59
N ASP A 75 -2.86 1.21 4.41
CA ASP A 75 -4.19 1.74 4.75
C ASP A 75 -4.85 2.38 3.52
N GLU A 76 -4.11 3.17 2.74
CA GLU A 76 -4.60 3.78 1.48
C GLU A 76 -5.01 2.70 0.46
N LEU A 77 -4.14 1.71 0.21
CA LEU A 77 -4.44 0.58 -0.69
C LEU A 77 -5.62 -0.24 -0.19
N SER A 78 -5.69 -0.50 1.11
CA SER A 78 -6.81 -1.22 1.73
C SER A 78 -8.13 -0.52 1.46
N ILE A 79 -8.20 0.80 1.70
CA ILE A 79 -9.42 1.59 1.49
C ILE A 79 -9.85 1.49 0.03
N PHE A 80 -8.90 1.67 -0.90
CA PHE A 80 -9.18 1.57 -2.33
C PHE A 80 -9.74 0.19 -2.71
N LEU A 81 -9.11 -0.90 -2.28
CA LEU A 81 -9.56 -2.26 -2.61
C LEU A 81 -10.95 -2.56 -2.04
N LEU A 82 -11.19 -2.16 -0.78
CA LEU A 82 -12.49 -2.32 -0.13
C LEU A 82 -13.60 -1.55 -0.87
N GLN A 83 -13.33 -0.31 -1.29
CA GLN A 83 -14.26 0.49 -2.10
C GLN A 83 -14.55 -0.13 -3.47
N ASN A 84 -13.60 -0.93 -3.99
CA ASN A 84 -13.75 -1.68 -5.25
C ASN A 84 -14.27 -3.12 -5.04
N GLY A 85 -14.91 -3.39 -3.90
CA GLY A 85 -15.64 -4.64 -3.64
C GLY A 85 -14.77 -5.83 -3.22
N PHE A 86 -13.49 -5.60 -2.91
CA PHE A 86 -12.66 -6.62 -2.28
C PHE A 86 -12.98 -6.72 -0.78
N SER A 87 -12.67 -7.89 -0.21
CA SER A 87 -12.70 -8.18 1.22
C SER A 87 -11.30 -8.51 1.70
N LYS A 88 -10.98 -8.14 2.93
CA LYS A 88 -9.73 -8.56 3.59
C LYS A 88 -9.80 -10.02 4.01
N GLY A 89 -8.70 -10.75 3.83
CA GLY A 89 -8.54 -12.09 4.41
C GLY A 89 -8.58 -12.05 5.94
N THR A 90 -9.11 -13.11 6.56
CA THR A 90 -9.20 -13.22 8.02
C THR A 90 -7.90 -13.73 8.65
N ILE A 91 -7.16 -14.57 7.94
CA ILE A 91 -5.91 -15.19 8.42
C ILE A 91 -4.69 -14.34 8.04
N ASP A 92 -4.65 -13.85 6.80
CA ASP A 92 -3.63 -12.95 6.30
C ASP A 92 -4.29 -11.64 5.88
N LEU A 93 -4.04 -10.57 6.65
CA LEU A 93 -4.61 -9.24 6.40
C LEU A 93 -4.04 -8.57 5.15
N THR A 94 -2.92 -9.07 4.61
CA THR A 94 -2.35 -8.55 3.36
C THR A 94 -2.94 -9.20 2.11
N LEU A 95 -3.75 -10.24 2.28
CA LEU A 95 -4.50 -10.89 1.21
C LEU A 95 -5.87 -10.23 1.08
N PHE A 96 -6.21 -9.84 -0.14
CA PHE A 96 -7.54 -9.38 -0.49
C PHE A 96 -8.17 -10.39 -1.43
N ASN A 97 -9.48 -10.53 -1.37
CA ASN A 97 -10.21 -11.36 -2.33
C ASN A 97 -11.54 -10.72 -2.68
N ARG A 98 -12.03 -10.99 -3.87
CA ARG A 98 -13.34 -10.62 -4.35
C ARG A 98 -14.00 -11.84 -4.93
N ARG A 99 -15.21 -12.15 -4.49
CA ARG A 99 -15.98 -13.28 -4.99
C ARG A 99 -16.76 -12.89 -6.23
N PHE A 100 -16.74 -13.75 -7.23
CA PHE A 100 -17.54 -13.68 -8.45
C PHE A 100 -18.19 -15.05 -8.63
N ASP A 101 -19.50 -15.14 -8.37
CA ASP A 101 -20.24 -16.40 -8.37
C ASP A 101 -19.55 -17.48 -7.51
N ASP A 102 -19.12 -18.59 -8.12
CA ASP A 102 -18.40 -19.70 -7.46
C ASP A 102 -16.86 -19.53 -7.47
N ASP A 103 -16.34 -18.48 -8.11
CA ASP A 103 -14.92 -18.22 -8.22
C ASP A 103 -14.46 -17.04 -7.33
N ILE A 104 -13.17 -17.05 -7.02
CA ILE A 104 -12.53 -16.04 -6.17
C ILE A 104 -11.44 -15.38 -7.01
N LEU A 105 -11.54 -14.07 -7.18
CA LEU A 105 -10.42 -13.24 -7.59
C LEU A 105 -9.61 -12.91 -6.33
N VAL A 106 -8.32 -13.19 -6.36
CA VAL A 106 -7.39 -12.87 -5.28
C VAL A 106 -6.42 -11.80 -5.78
#